data_AF-A0A2E5EDF2-F1
#
_entry.id   AF-A0A2E5EDF2-F1
#
_cell.length_a   1.000
_cell.length_b   1.000
_cell.length_c   1.000
_cell.angle_alpha   90.00
_cell.angle_beta   90.00
_cell.angle_gamma   90.00
#
_symmetry.space_group_name_H-M   'P 1'
#
loop_
_entity.id
_entity.type
_entity.pdbx_description
1 polymer ?
#
loop_
_entity_poly.entity_id
_entity_poly.type
_entity_poly.pdbx_seq_one_letter_code
_entity_poly.pdbx_strand_id
1 'polypeptide(L)' 'MSLSDLEKMKLLRPKSEWTGKADKSRVNLILASLTAAIGIAGCVFMIMGNGHFLTWMGLLMFAVSLIGFSWTNLRGVWKA' A
#
# COMPACT_ATOMS: atom_id res chain seq x y z
N MET A 1 19.38 4.57 11.40
CA MET A 1 19.83 3.48 10.51
C MET A 1 20.87 4.03 9.56
N SER A 2 21.98 3.33 9.34
CA SER A 2 23.02 3.76 8.41
C SER A 2 22.64 3.38 6.97
N LEU A 3 23.09 4.16 5.97
CA LEU A 3 22.88 3.85 4.54
C LEU A 3 23.41 2.45 4.18
N SER A 4 24.49 2.04 4.81
CA SER A 4 25.10 0.70 4.71
C SER A 4 24.19 -0.43 5.18
N ASP A 5 23.32 -0.20 6.17
CA ASP A 5 22.37 -1.23 6.63
C ASP A 5 21.22 -1.41 5.63
N LEU A 6 20.75 -0.32 5.03
CA LEU A 6 19.71 -0.35 3.99
C LEU A 6 20.21 -1.02 2.70
N GLU A 7 21.50 -0.88 2.38
CA GLU A 7 22.18 -1.57 1.28
C GLU A 7 22.31 -3.08 1.56
N LYS A 8 22.69 -3.47 2.79
CA LYS A 8 22.73 -4.88 3.22
C LYS A 8 21.35 -5.55 3.20
N MET A 9 20.29 -4.81 3.50
CA MET A 9 18.91 -5.29 3.44
C MET A 9 18.35 -5.34 2.01
N LYS A 10 19.15 -4.99 0.97
CA LYS A 10 18.71 -4.89 -0.43
C LYS A 10 17.48 -3.99 -0.63
N LEU A 11 17.27 -3.03 0.28
CA LEU A 11 16.19 -2.05 0.20
C LEU A 11 16.54 -0.88 -0.73
N LEU A 12 17.82 -0.74 -1.07
CA LEU A 12 18.32 0.29 -1.98
C LEU A 12 18.63 -0.31 -3.35
N ARG A 13 18.20 0.39 -4.41
CA ARG A 13 18.70 0.16 -5.77
C ARG A 13 20.23 0.37 -5.81
N PRO A 14 20.98 -0.31 -6.70
CA PRO A 14 22.41 -0.11 -6.84
C PRO A 14 22.72 1.36 -7.16
N LYS A 15 23.79 1.90 -6.56
CA LYS A 15 24.16 3.33 -6.64
C LYS A 15 24.34 3.84 -8.08
N SER A 16 24.60 2.95 -9.04
CA SER A 16 24.67 3.25 -10.48
C SER A 16 23.35 3.74 -11.09
N GLU A 17 22.22 3.45 -10.45
CA GLU A 17 20.87 3.83 -10.93
C GLU A 17 20.32 5.10 -10.24
N TRP A 18 21.07 5.67 -9.29
CA TRP A 18 20.61 6.83 -8.51
C TRP A 18 20.68 8.15 -9.28
N THR A 19 21.46 8.19 -10.37
CA THR A 19 21.67 9.37 -11.22
C THR A 19 20.68 9.44 -12.40
N GLY A 20 19.82 8.45 -12.56
CA GLY A 20 18.72 8.46 -13.53
C GLY A 20 17.57 9.35 -13.06
N LYS A 21 16.84 9.96 -14.00
CA LYS A 21 15.56 10.65 -13.71
C LYS A 21 14.73 9.73 -12.81
N ALA A 22 14.28 10.22 -11.66
CA ALA A 22 13.43 9.45 -10.76
C ALA A 22 12.31 8.80 -11.58
N ASP A 23 12.30 7.47 -11.64
CA ASP A 23 11.22 6.76 -12.30
C ASP A 23 9.95 7.18 -11.57
N LYS A 24 9.09 7.91 -12.28
CA LYS A 24 7.78 8.28 -11.77
C LYS A 24 7.06 6.97 -11.52
N SER A 25 6.95 6.59 -10.25
CA SER A 25 6.13 5.45 -9.82
C SER A 25 4.76 5.61 -10.45
N ARG A 26 4.48 4.79 -11.47
CA ARG A 26 3.18 4.78 -12.16
C ARG A 26 2.22 3.95 -11.32
N VAL A 27 2.00 4.38 -10.08
CA VAL A 27 0.91 3.83 -9.28
C VAL A 27 -0.37 4.25 -10.00
N ASN A 28 -1.23 3.29 -10.30
CA ASN A 28 -2.53 3.58 -10.88
C ASN A 28 -3.34 4.34 -9.82
N LEU A 29 -3.32 5.67 -9.93
CA LEU A 29 -3.84 6.60 -8.94
C LEU A 29 -5.34 6.39 -8.69
N ILE A 30 -6.07 5.99 -9.73
CA ILE A 30 -7.48 5.62 -9.67
C ILE A 30 -7.65 4.37 -8.79
N LEU A 31 -6.88 3.32 -9.05
CA LEU A 31 -6.96 2.07 -8.29
C LEU A 31 -6.53 2.26 -6.81
N ALA A 32 -5.51 3.09 -6.58
CA ALA A 32 -5.06 3.45 -5.23
C ALA A 32 -6.13 4.26 -4.48
N SER A 33 -6.80 5.22 -5.15
CA SER A 33 -7.88 6.00 -4.55
C SER A 33 -9.12 5.16 -4.23
N LEU A 34 -9.49 4.23 -5.12
CA LEU A 34 -10.60 3.30 -4.91
C LEU A 34 -10.35 2.37 -3.73
N THR A 35 -9.16 1.77 -3.66
CA THR A 35 -8.80 0.91 -2.53
C THR A 35 -8.78 1.69 -1.22
N ALA A 36 -8.22 2.91 -1.20
CA ALA A 36 -8.28 3.78 -0.04
C ALA A 36 -9.72 4.09 0.41
N ALA A 37 -10.60 4.45 -0.53
CA ALA A 37 -12.01 4.73 -0.22
C ALA A 37 -12.74 3.51 0.37
N ILE A 38 -12.51 2.32 -0.18
CA ILE A 38 -13.06 1.07 0.37
C ILE A 38 -12.52 0.80 1.78
N GLY A 39 -11.24 1.10 2.03
CA GLY A 39 -10.64 0.97 3.37
C GLY A 39 -11.33 1.88 4.39
N ILE A 40 -11.55 3.15 4.03
CA ILE A 40 -12.26 4.12 4.88
C ILE A 40 -13.69 3.65 5.16
N ALA A 41 -14.41 3.18 4.14
CA ALA A 41 -15.76 2.62 4.30
C ALA A 41 -15.78 1.40 5.24
N GLY A 42 -14.78 0.52 5.14
CA GLY A 42 -14.58 -0.61 6.06
C GLY A 42 -14.41 -0.16 7.51
N CYS A 43 -13.63 0.90 7.75
CA CYS A 43 -13.50 1.49 9.09
C CYS A 43 -14.82 2.05 9.63
N VAL A 44 -15.62 2.71 8.79
CA VAL A 44 -16.94 3.21 9.19
C VAL A 44 -17.87 2.05 9.58
N PHE A 45 -17.87 0.96 8.81
CA PHE A 45 -18.63 -0.24 9.16
C PHE A 45 -18.17 -0.89 10.46
N MET A 46 -16.86 -0.86 10.77
CA MET A 46 -16.35 -1.33 12.05
C MET A 46 -16.89 -0.54 13.23
N ILE A 47 -16.89 0.79 13.12
CA ILE A 47 -17.43 1.69 14.15
C ILE A 47 -18.94 1.50 14.31
N MET A 48 -19.69 1.49 13.20
CA MET A 48 -21.15 1.35 13.24
C MET A 48 -21.60 -0.03 13.70
N GLY A 49 -20.80 -1.07 13.44
CA GLY A 49 -21.08 -2.43 13.87
C GLY A 49 -20.94 -2.65 15.38
N ASN A 50 -20.18 -1.80 16.08
CA ASN A 50 -20.02 -1.84 17.54
C ASN A 50 -19.73 -3.24 18.13
N GLY A 51 -18.92 -4.05 17.43
CA GLY A 51 -18.55 -5.41 17.85
C GLY A 51 -19.46 -6.54 17.38
N HIS A 52 -20.57 -6.22 16.69
CA HIS A 52 -21.45 -7.21 16.07
C HIS A 52 -20.96 -7.66 14.69
N PHE A 53 -21.77 -8.47 13.99
CA PHE A 53 -21.46 -9.04 12.66
C PHE A 53 -20.97 -8.00 11.63
N LEU A 54 -21.51 -6.79 11.66
CA LEU A 54 -21.11 -5.70 10.76
C LEU A 54 -19.64 -5.28 10.96
N THR A 55 -19.12 -5.37 12.18
CA THR A 55 -17.71 -5.08 12.47
C THR A 55 -16.79 -6.10 11.81
N TRP A 56 -17.15 -7.38 11.81
CA TRP A 56 -16.39 -8.43 11.14
C TRP A 56 -16.41 -8.27 9.61
N MET A 57 -17.56 -7.87 9.05
CA MET A 57 -17.62 -7.50 7.63
C MET A 57 -16.75 -6.29 7.30
N GLY A 58 -16.79 -5.25 8.13
CA GLY A 58 -15.92 -4.07 7.98
C GLY A 58 -14.43 -4.44 8.04
N LEU A 59 -14.05 -5.31 8.99
CA LEU A 59 -12.68 -5.80 9.17
C LEU A 59 -12.19 -6.56 7.94
N LEU A 60 -13.01 -7.48 7.40
CA LEU A 60 -12.66 -8.26 6.23
C LEU A 60 -12.50 -7.35 5.00
N MET A 61 -13.40 -6.39 4.82
CA MET A 61 -13.33 -5.39 3.75
C MET A 61 -12.08 -4.52 3.83
N PHE A 62 -11.71 -4.10 5.05
CA PHE A 62 -10.49 -3.35 5.31
C PHE A 62 -9.23 -4.17 5.02
N ALA A 63 -9.20 -5.43 5.44
CA ALA A 63 -8.07 -6.34 5.17
C ALA A 63 -7.85 -6.55 3.66
N VAL A 64 -8.92 -6.80 2.91
CA VAL A 64 -8.86 -6.94 1.44
C VAL A 64 -8.39 -5.64 0.78
N SER A 65 -8.88 -4.50 1.25
CA SER A 65 -8.43 -3.18 0.78
C SER A 65 -6.93 -2.97 1.00
N LEU A 66 -6.42 -3.30 2.19
CA LEU A 66 -5.00 -3.21 2.54
C LEU A 66 -4.12 -4.07 1.64
N ILE A 67 -4.54 -5.30 1.36
CA ILE A 67 -3.83 -6.21 0.45
C ILE A 67 -3.81 -5.61 -0.96
N GLY A 68 -4.96 -5.15 -1.45
CA GLY A 68 -5.07 -4.53 -2.78
C GLY A 68 -4.22 -3.26 -2.91
N PHE A 69 -4.25 -2.38 -1.90
CA PHE A 69 -3.45 -1.16 -1.85
C PHE A 69 -1.95 -1.47 -1.83
N SER A 70 -1.53 -2.40 -0.95
CA SER A 70 -0.13 -2.81 -0.84
C SER A 70 0.36 -3.44 -2.14
N TRP A 71 -0.44 -4.30 -2.77
CA TRP A 71 -0.08 -4.93 -4.03
C TRP A 71 0.02 -3.93 -5.19
N THR A 72 -0.89 -2.97 -5.25
CA THR A 72 -0.89 -1.92 -6.29
C THR A 72 0.35 -1.02 -6.15
N ASN A 73 0.71 -0.66 -4.92
CA ASN A 73 1.90 0.16 -4.65
C ASN A 73 3.20 -0.61 -4.90
N LEU A 74 3.30 -1.87 -4.44
CA LEU A 74 4.48 -2.70 -4.67
C LEU A 74 4.70 -2.99 -6.17
N ARG A 75 3.63 -3.24 -6.93
CA ARG A 75 3.72 -3.36 -8.39
C ARG A 75 4.17 -2.07 -9.07
N GLY A 76 3.78 -0.91 -8.54
CA GLY A 76 4.24 0.39 -9.03
C GLY A 76 5.74 0.61 -8.85
N VAL A 77 6.33 0.05 -7.78
CA VAL A 77 7.77 0.10 -7.49
C VAL A 77 8.56 -0.97 -8.26
N TRP A 78 8.01 -2.16 -8.45
CA TRP A 78 8.69 -3.28 -9.13
C TRP A 78 8.66 -3.21 -10.67
N LYS A 79 7.72 -2.44 -11.25
CA LYS A 79 7.66 -2.19 -12.71
C LYS A 79 8.27 -0.84 -13.12
N ALA A 80 8.70 -0.05 -12.16
CA ALA A 80 9.58 1.10 -12.35
C ALA A 80 11.03 0.62 -12.25
#